data_AF-A0A3N5I2U4-F1
#
_entry.id   AF-A0A3N5I2U4-F1
#
_cell.length_a   1.000
_cell.length_b   1.000
_cell.length_c   1.000
_cell.angle_alpha   90.00
_cell.angle_beta   90.00
_cell.angle_gamma   90.00
#
_symmetry.space_group_name_H-M   'P 1'
#
loop_
_entity.id
_entity.type
_entity.pdbx_description
1 polymer ?
#
loop_
_entity_poly.entity_id
_entity_poly.type
_entity_poly.pdbx_seq_one_letter_code
_entity_poly.pdbx_strand_id
1 'polypeptide(L)'
;MPQEPTSISAGTKGPLEKLLSLFAPVKAGEGFSALLLALNVFLLLSAYYILKVVRDALILAESGAEVASYSAAGQAVLLLLVVPAYGAFASKVNRIRLVSWATLFFVSHLAIFFALGNAGYRVGIAYYLWLGIFNVFVVAQFWAFANDIYTEEQGKRLFPMIGVGASLGAWVGTTVVTRTFRQTGPYVAMVIAAVILVLCVLITVWVNQREAGRGPAVKSKDAEKPLGKEGGFSLVLKSPYLRAIALLILLLNL
;
A
#
# COMPACT_ATOMS: atom_id res chain seq x y z
N MET A 1 -44.90 8.63 30.22
CA MET A 1 -43.76 7.76 30.55
C MET A 1 -42.75 7.86 29.41
N PRO A 2 -41.60 8.52 29.60
CA PRO A 2 -40.54 8.54 28.59
C PRO A 2 -39.85 7.16 28.55
N GLN A 3 -39.72 6.59 27.35
CA GLN A 3 -39.07 5.30 27.13
C GLN A 3 -37.55 5.47 27.19
N GLU A 4 -36.89 4.65 28.01
CA GLU A 4 -35.43 4.52 28.04
C GLU A 4 -34.91 4.01 26.68
N PRO A 5 -33.81 4.57 26.16
CA PRO A 5 -33.16 4.03 24.98
C PRO A 5 -32.50 2.69 25.33
N THR A 6 -33.05 1.62 24.76
CA THR A 6 -32.51 0.26 24.73
C THR A 6 -31.01 0.29 24.48
N SER A 7 -30.23 -0.08 25.50
CA SER A 7 -28.79 -0.21 25.42
C SER A 7 -28.44 -1.29 24.39
N ILE A 8 -27.85 -0.88 23.26
CA ILE A 8 -27.24 -1.80 22.31
C ILE A 8 -26.18 -2.57 23.09
N SER A 9 -26.39 -3.88 23.23
CA SER A 9 -25.48 -4.80 23.92
C SER A 9 -24.06 -4.61 23.40
N ALA A 10 -23.21 -3.97 24.19
CA ALA A 10 -21.78 -3.91 23.94
C ALA A 10 -21.26 -5.35 24.04
N GLY A 11 -21.07 -6.00 22.88
CA GLY A 11 -20.51 -7.34 22.80
C GLY A 11 -19.22 -7.42 23.64
N THR A 12 -19.07 -8.53 24.36
CA THR A 12 -17.93 -8.71 25.28
C THR A 12 -16.63 -8.72 24.46
N LYS A 13 -15.67 -7.85 24.81
CA LYS A 13 -14.38 -7.77 24.11
C LYS A 13 -13.66 -9.12 24.14
N GLY A 14 -13.30 -9.64 22.98
CA GLY A 14 -12.49 -10.85 22.83
C GLY A 14 -11.05 -10.64 23.35
N PRO A 15 -10.28 -11.71 23.61
CA PRO A 15 -8.89 -11.61 24.06
C PRO A 15 -7.99 -10.86 23.07
N LEU A 16 -8.23 -11.02 21.77
CA LEU A 16 -7.55 -10.29 20.70
C LEU A 16 -7.84 -8.78 20.79
N GLU A 17 -9.09 -8.39 21.01
CA GLU A 17 -9.48 -6.98 21.13
C GLU A 17 -8.94 -6.34 22.42
N LYS A 18 -8.83 -7.13 23.50
CA LYS A 18 -8.19 -6.68 24.74
C LYS A 18 -6.69 -6.42 24.54
N LEU A 19 -5.98 -7.32 23.84
CA LEU A 19 -4.56 -7.12 23.53
C LEU A 19 -4.36 -5.92 22.59
N LEU A 20 -5.19 -5.80 21.54
CA LEU A 20 -5.11 -4.66 20.62
C LEU A 20 -5.51 -3.34 21.27
N SER A 21 -6.37 -3.39 22.30
CA SER A 21 -6.79 -2.19 23.04
C SER A 21 -5.68 -1.49 23.81
N LEU A 22 -4.52 -2.14 23.99
CA LEU A 22 -3.30 -1.53 24.53
C LEU A 22 -2.67 -0.51 23.57
N PHE A 23 -2.85 -0.69 22.26
CA PHE A 23 -2.24 0.16 21.22
C PHE A 23 -3.23 1.16 20.60
N ALA A 24 -4.50 0.81 20.53
CA ALA A 24 -5.56 1.68 20.01
C ALA A 24 -6.90 1.29 20.63
N PRO A 25 -7.85 2.22 20.87
CA PRO A 25 -9.16 1.83 21.38
C PRO A 25 -9.90 1.00 20.31
N VAL A 26 -9.97 -0.32 20.48
CA VAL A 26 -10.68 -1.28 19.60
C VAL A 26 -12.03 -1.68 20.24
N LYS A 27 -13.14 -1.61 19.48
CA LYS A 27 -14.46 -2.11 19.94
C LYS A 27 -14.66 -3.59 19.56
N ALA A 28 -15.63 -4.23 20.21
CA ALA A 28 -15.99 -5.62 19.92
C ALA A 28 -16.46 -5.79 18.47
N GLY A 29 -15.89 -6.76 17.76
CA GLY A 29 -16.09 -7.01 16.33
C GLY A 29 -15.09 -6.33 15.40
N GLU A 30 -14.33 -5.33 15.86
CA GLU A 30 -13.38 -4.55 15.02
C GLU A 30 -11.98 -5.17 14.97
N GLY A 31 -11.63 -6.03 15.93
CA GLY A 31 -10.25 -6.51 16.13
C GLY A 31 -9.69 -7.34 14.98
N PHE A 32 -10.52 -8.19 14.36
CA PHE A 32 -10.09 -9.04 13.25
C PHE A 32 -9.77 -8.21 11.99
N SER A 33 -10.66 -7.29 11.64
CA SER A 33 -10.47 -6.37 10.52
C SER A 33 -9.22 -5.49 10.74
N ALA A 34 -9.03 -4.95 11.95
CA ALA A 34 -7.89 -4.10 12.29
C ALA A 34 -6.57 -4.84 12.20
N LEU A 35 -6.51 -6.06 12.73
CA LEU A 35 -5.34 -6.91 12.63
C LEU A 35 -5.05 -7.27 11.17
N LEU A 36 -6.08 -7.53 10.38
CA LEU A 36 -5.91 -7.87 8.97
C LEU A 36 -5.35 -6.69 8.17
N LEU A 37 -5.86 -5.48 8.36
CA LEU A 37 -5.33 -4.30 7.68
C LEU A 37 -3.90 -4.00 8.16
N ALA A 38 -3.62 -4.18 9.45
CA ALA A 38 -2.26 -4.06 10.00
C ALA A 38 -1.29 -5.11 9.41
N LEU A 39 -1.74 -6.36 9.24
CA LEU A 39 -0.96 -7.41 8.59
C LEU A 39 -0.76 -7.12 7.10
N ASN A 40 -1.79 -6.60 6.43
CA ASN A 40 -1.73 -6.24 5.03
C ASN A 40 -0.68 -5.14 4.80
N VAL A 41 -0.74 -4.04 5.56
CA VAL A 41 0.26 -2.97 5.46
C VAL A 41 1.65 -3.45 5.86
N PHE A 42 1.76 -4.33 6.86
CA PHE A 42 3.03 -4.93 7.26
C PHE A 42 3.68 -5.68 6.09
N LEU A 43 2.92 -6.55 5.41
CA LEU A 43 3.42 -7.33 4.27
C LEU A 43 3.77 -6.44 3.07
N LEU A 44 2.89 -5.47 2.75
CA LEU A 44 3.13 -4.53 1.65
C LEU A 44 4.38 -3.69 1.89
N LEU A 45 4.54 -3.14 3.09
CA LEU A 45 5.70 -2.32 3.44
C LEU A 45 6.96 -3.19 3.52
N SER A 46 6.88 -4.39 4.06
CA SER A 46 8.02 -5.32 4.03
C SER A 46 8.50 -5.59 2.61
N ALA A 47 7.60 -5.92 1.68
CA ALA A 47 7.94 -6.12 0.27
C ALA A 47 8.52 -4.84 -0.36
N TYR A 48 7.88 -3.68 -0.15
CA TYR A 48 8.34 -2.40 -0.69
C TYR A 48 9.76 -2.06 -0.21
N TYR A 49 10.05 -2.21 1.09
CA TYR A 49 11.37 -1.89 1.63
C TYR A 49 12.45 -2.87 1.17
N ILE A 50 12.12 -4.15 0.98
CA ILE A 50 13.02 -5.11 0.31
C ILE A 50 13.37 -4.60 -1.09
N LEU A 51 12.35 -4.29 -1.90
CA LEU A 51 12.55 -3.83 -3.28
C LEU A 51 13.30 -2.50 -3.35
N LYS A 52 13.07 -1.60 -2.38
CA LYS A 52 13.78 -0.32 -2.26
C LYS A 52 15.27 -0.51 -2.04
N VAL A 53 15.67 -1.40 -1.13
CA VAL A 53 17.11 -1.67 -0.90
C VAL A 53 17.75 -2.25 -2.16
N VAL A 54 17.04 -3.16 -2.86
CA VAL A 54 17.50 -3.71 -4.14
C VAL A 54 17.67 -2.61 -5.19
N ARG A 55 16.74 -1.64 -5.26
CA ARG A 55 16.83 -0.51 -6.20
C ARG A 55 18.08 0.30 -5.95
N ASP A 56 18.27 0.71 -4.70
CA ASP A 56 19.35 1.60 -4.31
C ASP A 56 20.71 0.91 -4.56
N ALA A 57 20.79 -0.42 -4.36
CA ALA A 57 21.98 -1.20 -4.70
C ALA A 57 22.22 -1.36 -6.21
N LEU A 58 21.18 -1.69 -6.99
CA LEU A 58 21.32 -1.88 -8.45
C LEU A 58 21.69 -0.59 -9.17
N ILE A 59 21.03 0.53 -8.85
CA ILE A 59 21.31 1.81 -9.53
C ILE A 59 22.74 2.28 -9.22
N LEU A 60 23.20 2.09 -7.98
CA LEU A 60 24.54 2.49 -7.58
C LEU A 60 25.62 1.58 -8.21
N ALA A 61 25.38 0.28 -8.23
CA ALA A 61 26.33 -0.69 -8.81
C ALA A 61 26.41 -0.59 -10.33
N GLU A 62 25.28 -0.41 -11.02
CA GLU A 62 25.25 -0.40 -12.47
C GLU A 62 25.53 0.99 -13.05
N SER A 63 24.96 2.05 -12.51
CA SER A 63 24.88 3.36 -13.18
C SER A 63 25.55 4.50 -12.40
N GLY A 64 25.95 4.27 -11.15
CA GLY A 64 26.56 5.28 -10.30
C GLY A 64 25.58 6.28 -9.70
N ALA A 65 26.06 7.08 -8.74
CA ALA A 65 25.23 8.01 -7.96
C ALA A 65 24.67 9.17 -8.79
N GLU A 66 25.39 9.62 -9.82
CA GLU A 66 24.94 10.71 -10.71
C GLU A 66 23.68 10.31 -11.48
N VAL A 67 23.68 9.12 -12.10
CA VAL A 67 22.52 8.60 -12.82
C VAL A 67 21.35 8.30 -11.88
N ALA A 68 21.62 7.94 -10.62
CA ALA A 68 20.57 7.80 -9.62
C ALA A 68 19.82 9.12 -9.39
N SER A 69 20.54 10.25 -9.36
CA SER A 69 19.94 11.59 -9.25
C SER A 69 19.09 11.94 -10.47
N TYR A 70 19.62 11.72 -11.68
CA TYR A 70 18.85 11.91 -12.92
C TYR A 70 17.63 10.99 -13.02
N SER A 71 17.74 9.75 -12.53
CA SER A 71 16.63 8.79 -12.49
C SER A 71 15.53 9.25 -11.54
N ALA A 72 15.86 9.90 -10.43
CA ALA A 72 14.87 10.51 -9.54
C ALA A 72 14.08 11.62 -10.24
N ALA A 73 14.76 12.49 -10.99
CA ALA A 73 14.11 13.53 -11.80
C ALA A 73 13.21 12.92 -12.90
N GLY A 74 13.72 11.90 -13.60
CA GLY A 74 12.93 11.16 -14.60
C GLY A 74 11.71 10.47 -13.99
N GLN A 75 11.85 9.90 -12.79
CA GLN A 75 10.74 9.31 -12.05
C GLN A 75 9.68 10.34 -11.70
N ALA A 76 10.07 11.54 -11.25
CA ALA A 76 9.12 12.60 -10.91
C ALA A 76 8.27 12.99 -12.14
N VAL A 77 8.92 13.19 -13.30
CA VAL A 77 8.22 13.49 -14.57
C VAL A 77 7.30 12.33 -14.98
N LEU A 78 7.78 11.09 -14.86
CA LEU A 78 6.98 9.90 -15.17
C LEU A 78 5.74 9.82 -14.28
N LEU A 79 5.87 10.10 -12.98
CA LEU A 79 4.76 10.07 -12.03
C LEU A 79 3.71 11.14 -12.32
N LEU A 80 4.10 12.31 -12.84
CA LEU A 80 3.13 13.33 -13.28
C LEU A 80 2.17 12.80 -14.37
N LEU A 81 2.62 11.86 -15.19
CA LEU A 81 1.79 11.21 -16.21
C LEU A 81 1.06 9.97 -15.67
N VAL A 82 1.76 9.16 -14.86
CA VAL A 82 1.23 7.88 -14.38
C VAL A 82 0.15 8.06 -13.32
N VAL A 83 0.27 9.03 -12.41
CA VAL A 83 -0.72 9.30 -11.36
C VAL A 83 -2.12 9.60 -11.91
N PRO A 84 -2.31 10.55 -12.85
CA PRO A 84 -3.64 10.81 -13.42
C PRO A 84 -4.15 9.63 -14.26
N ALA A 85 -3.27 8.96 -15.01
CA ALA A 85 -3.64 7.77 -15.78
C ALA A 85 -4.15 6.63 -14.87
N TYR A 86 -3.46 6.41 -13.75
CA TYR A 86 -3.88 5.46 -12.72
C TYR A 86 -5.22 5.85 -12.10
N GLY A 87 -5.41 7.13 -11.73
CA GLY A 87 -6.69 7.60 -11.19
C GLY A 87 -7.86 7.37 -12.16
N ALA A 88 -7.67 7.67 -13.44
CA ALA A 88 -8.66 7.44 -14.48
C ALA A 88 -8.96 5.94 -14.67
N PHE A 89 -7.95 5.08 -14.65
CA PHE A 89 -8.12 3.63 -14.79
C PHE A 89 -8.77 2.99 -13.56
N ALA A 90 -8.29 3.33 -12.36
CA ALA A 90 -8.79 2.84 -11.09
C ALA A 90 -10.26 3.21 -10.86
N SER A 91 -10.72 4.34 -11.41
CA SER A 91 -12.13 4.73 -11.35
C SER A 91 -13.06 3.82 -12.16
N LYS A 92 -12.55 3.05 -13.13
CA LYS A 92 -13.40 2.24 -14.04
C LYS A 92 -13.41 0.75 -13.69
N VAL A 93 -12.58 0.30 -12.76
CA VAL A 93 -12.34 -1.13 -12.50
C VAL A 93 -12.70 -1.47 -11.06
N ASN A 94 -13.36 -2.62 -10.89
CA ASN A 94 -13.63 -3.18 -9.56
C ASN A 94 -12.35 -3.32 -8.75
N ARG A 95 -12.39 -2.87 -7.51
CA ARG A 95 -11.21 -2.68 -6.68
C ARG A 95 -10.40 -3.94 -6.38
N ILE A 96 -11.08 -5.03 -6.06
CA ILE A 96 -10.43 -6.34 -5.84
C ILE A 96 -9.76 -6.84 -7.11
N ARG A 97 -10.38 -6.61 -8.28
CA ARG A 97 -9.74 -6.93 -9.57
C ARG A 97 -8.55 -6.01 -9.81
N LEU A 98 -8.68 -4.71 -9.57
CA LEU A 98 -7.58 -3.76 -9.72
C LEU A 98 -6.37 -4.17 -8.87
N VAL A 99 -6.57 -4.50 -7.59
CA VAL A 99 -5.51 -4.94 -6.68
C VAL A 99 -4.88 -6.24 -7.19
N SER A 100 -5.68 -7.26 -7.47
CA SER A 100 -5.18 -8.57 -7.90
C SER A 100 -4.39 -8.49 -9.22
N TRP A 101 -4.92 -7.77 -10.20
CA TRP A 101 -4.29 -7.62 -11.52
C TRP A 101 -3.03 -6.77 -11.44
N ALA A 102 -3.05 -5.68 -10.67
CA ALA A 102 -1.86 -4.86 -10.45
C ALA A 102 -0.76 -5.65 -9.75
N THR A 103 -1.09 -6.44 -8.73
CA THR A 103 -0.07 -7.26 -8.06
C THR A 103 0.49 -8.33 -8.98
N LEU A 104 -0.34 -9.02 -9.77
CA LEU A 104 0.15 -9.99 -10.75
C LEU A 104 1.06 -9.32 -11.79
N PHE A 105 0.69 -8.12 -12.25
CA PHE A 105 1.54 -7.30 -13.11
C PHE A 105 2.88 -6.99 -12.44
N PHE A 106 2.90 -6.53 -11.18
CA PHE A 106 4.17 -6.24 -10.52
C PHE A 106 5.01 -7.49 -10.27
N VAL A 107 4.40 -8.61 -9.88
CA VAL A 107 5.07 -9.90 -9.70
C VAL A 107 5.68 -10.41 -11.01
N SER A 108 4.97 -10.28 -12.14
CA SER A 108 5.52 -10.67 -13.45
C SER A 108 6.71 -9.82 -13.85
N HIS A 109 6.69 -8.51 -13.56
CA HIS A 109 7.83 -7.64 -13.82
C HIS A 109 9.04 -7.97 -12.94
N LEU A 110 8.83 -8.34 -11.68
CA LEU A 110 9.92 -8.83 -10.82
C LEU A 110 10.57 -10.09 -11.40
N ALA A 111 9.79 -11.01 -11.95
CA ALA A 111 10.32 -12.20 -12.61
C ALA A 111 11.13 -11.84 -13.88
N ILE A 112 10.67 -10.86 -14.66
CA ILE A 112 11.40 -10.35 -15.84
C ILE A 112 12.72 -9.69 -15.42
N PHE A 113 12.71 -8.83 -14.40
CA PHE A 113 13.93 -8.18 -13.89
C PHE A 113 14.92 -9.20 -13.34
N PHE A 114 14.42 -10.22 -12.64
CA PHE A 114 15.24 -11.35 -12.18
C PHE A 114 15.92 -12.07 -13.37
N ALA A 115 15.15 -12.41 -14.42
CA ALA A 115 15.68 -13.12 -15.58
C ALA A 115 16.70 -12.26 -16.37
N LEU A 116 16.36 -11.00 -16.65
CA LEU A 116 17.22 -10.08 -17.39
C LEU A 116 18.51 -9.75 -16.63
N GLY A 117 18.40 -9.51 -15.32
CA GLY A 117 19.55 -9.24 -14.49
C GLY A 117 20.48 -10.44 -14.34
N ASN A 118 19.93 -11.66 -14.22
CA ASN A 118 20.73 -12.89 -14.20
C ASN A 118 21.38 -13.20 -15.56
N ALA A 119 20.80 -12.71 -16.66
CA ALA A 119 21.39 -12.76 -18.00
C ALA A 119 22.47 -11.67 -18.24
N GLY A 120 22.74 -10.81 -17.25
CA GLY A 120 23.80 -9.79 -17.30
C GLY A 120 23.37 -8.45 -17.92
N TYR A 121 22.08 -8.24 -18.18
CA TYR A 121 21.58 -6.95 -18.67
C TYR A 121 21.49 -5.93 -17.53
N ARG A 122 21.80 -4.66 -17.84
CA ARG A 122 21.70 -3.53 -16.90
C ARG A 122 20.24 -3.11 -16.77
N VAL A 123 19.60 -3.48 -15.67
CA VAL A 123 18.18 -3.22 -15.41
C VAL A 123 17.94 -2.12 -14.36
N GLY A 124 19.00 -1.58 -13.76
CA GLY A 124 18.93 -0.67 -12.61
C GLY A 124 18.06 0.56 -12.84
N ILE A 125 18.19 1.25 -13.98
CA ILE A 125 17.40 2.46 -14.31
C ILE A 125 15.93 2.09 -14.51
N ALA A 126 15.65 1.05 -15.29
CA ALA A 126 14.28 0.60 -15.55
C ALA A 126 13.60 0.14 -14.25
N TYR A 127 14.31 -0.60 -13.41
CA TYR A 127 13.85 -1.04 -12.09
C TYR A 127 13.61 0.16 -11.15
N TYR A 128 14.47 1.18 -11.21
CA TYR A 128 14.30 2.41 -10.43
C TYR A 128 12.98 3.11 -10.76
N LEU A 129 12.73 3.40 -12.04
CA LEU A 129 11.50 4.04 -12.49
C LEU A 129 10.27 3.19 -12.19
N TRP A 130 10.36 1.88 -12.43
CA TRP A 130 9.30 0.92 -12.13
C TRP A 130 8.95 0.88 -10.64
N LEU A 131 9.95 0.91 -9.75
CA LEU A 131 9.70 0.88 -8.31
C LEU A 131 9.00 2.17 -7.83
N GLY A 132 9.31 3.31 -8.45
CA GLY A 132 8.58 4.55 -8.21
C GLY A 132 7.09 4.42 -8.51
N ILE A 133 6.75 3.82 -9.65
CA ILE A 133 5.36 3.52 -10.02
C ILE A 133 4.74 2.56 -9.01
N PHE A 134 5.43 1.47 -8.69
CA PHE A 134 4.97 0.49 -7.70
C PHE A 134 4.62 1.13 -6.35
N ASN A 135 5.48 2.04 -5.85
CA ASN A 135 5.24 2.73 -4.59
C ASN A 135 3.90 3.48 -4.59
N VAL A 136 3.65 4.29 -5.62
CA VAL A 136 2.40 5.07 -5.73
C VAL A 136 1.19 4.15 -5.81
N PHE A 137 1.28 3.07 -6.59
CA PHE A 137 0.21 2.09 -6.71
C PHE A 137 -0.10 1.41 -5.37
N VAL A 138 0.91 0.91 -4.67
CA VAL A 138 0.74 0.23 -3.38
C VAL A 138 0.12 1.15 -2.34
N VAL A 139 0.63 2.38 -2.22
CA VAL A 139 0.12 3.38 -1.27
C VAL A 139 -1.33 3.71 -1.60
N ALA A 140 -1.65 3.95 -2.87
CA ALA A 140 -3.01 4.26 -3.28
C ALA A 140 -3.95 3.09 -2.99
N GLN A 141 -3.59 1.86 -3.38
CA GLN A 141 -4.41 0.66 -3.14
C GLN A 141 -4.66 0.41 -1.66
N PHE A 142 -3.64 0.57 -0.82
CA PHE A 142 -3.74 0.39 0.61
C PHE A 142 -4.70 1.39 1.25
N TRP A 143 -4.51 2.69 0.99
CA TRP A 143 -5.37 3.73 1.57
C TRP A 143 -6.79 3.67 1.05
N ALA A 144 -6.93 3.33 -0.22
CA ALA A 144 -8.22 3.01 -0.77
C ALA A 144 -8.82 1.87 0.09
N PHE A 145 -8.13 0.73 0.27
CA PHE A 145 -8.70 -0.43 0.99
C PHE A 145 -9.09 -0.10 2.43
N ALA A 146 -8.26 0.68 3.11
CA ALA A 146 -8.55 1.21 4.44
C ALA A 146 -9.86 2.03 4.48
N ASN A 147 -10.08 2.91 3.50
CA ASN A 147 -11.26 3.78 3.44
C ASN A 147 -12.56 3.03 3.11
N ASP A 148 -12.50 1.87 2.48
CA ASP A 148 -13.69 1.06 2.19
C ASP A 148 -14.16 0.28 3.43
N ILE A 149 -13.22 -0.09 4.30
CA ILE A 149 -13.47 -0.91 5.49
C ILE A 149 -13.83 -0.04 6.68
N TYR A 150 -13.14 1.10 6.85
CA TYR A 150 -13.28 1.94 8.03
C TYR A 150 -14.06 3.20 7.75
N THR A 151 -14.99 3.48 8.67
CA THR A 151 -15.56 4.82 8.81
C THR A 151 -14.51 5.80 9.34
N GLU A 152 -14.76 7.11 9.17
CA GLU A 152 -13.83 8.15 9.64
C GLU A 152 -13.52 8.05 11.15
N GLU A 153 -14.53 7.76 11.96
CA GLU A 153 -14.37 7.56 13.42
C GLU A 153 -13.51 6.34 13.77
N GLN A 154 -13.69 5.24 13.01
CA GLN A 154 -12.87 4.04 13.17
C GLN A 154 -11.43 4.29 12.72
N GLY A 155 -11.23 4.99 11.60
CA GLY A 155 -9.91 5.35 11.08
C GLY A 155 -9.10 6.17 12.07
N LYS A 156 -9.68 7.23 12.66
CA LYS A 156 -9.03 8.06 13.70
C LYS A 156 -8.50 7.25 14.88
N ARG A 157 -9.15 6.13 15.22
CA ARG A 157 -8.79 5.27 16.35
C ARG A 157 -7.84 4.15 15.96
N LEU A 158 -8.05 3.51 14.81
CA LEU A 158 -7.34 2.29 14.40
C LEU A 158 -6.08 2.57 13.56
N PHE A 159 -6.02 3.69 12.83
CA PHE A 159 -4.87 4.02 11.97
C PHE A 159 -3.54 4.12 12.72
N PRO A 160 -3.47 4.65 13.95
CA PRO A 160 -2.22 4.61 14.73
C PRO A 160 -1.68 3.19 14.92
N MET A 161 -2.55 2.22 15.26
CA MET A 161 -2.16 0.81 15.40
C MET A 161 -1.71 0.22 14.05
N ILE A 162 -2.42 0.55 12.97
CA ILE A 162 -2.02 0.12 11.62
C ILE A 162 -0.66 0.71 11.23
N GLY A 163 -0.36 1.94 11.65
CA GLY A 163 0.93 2.59 11.50
C GLY A 163 2.07 1.84 12.22
N VAL A 164 1.80 1.22 13.37
CA VAL A 164 2.76 0.30 14.03
C VAL A 164 3.05 -0.90 13.13
N GLY A 165 2.02 -1.51 12.54
CA GLY A 165 2.17 -2.59 11.56
C GLY A 165 3.01 -2.17 10.35
N ALA A 166 2.77 -0.97 9.81
CA ALA A 166 3.54 -0.41 8.70
C ALA A 166 5.02 -0.22 9.07
N SER A 167 5.28 0.29 10.28
CA SER A 167 6.63 0.55 10.79
C SER A 167 7.41 -0.75 11.03
N LEU A 168 6.77 -1.75 11.63
CA LEU A 168 7.33 -3.09 11.80
C LEU A 168 7.59 -3.75 10.44
N GLY A 169 6.69 -3.59 9.47
CA GLY A 169 6.87 -4.12 8.12
C GLY A 169 8.09 -3.52 7.44
N ALA A 170 8.23 -2.20 7.50
CA ALA A 170 9.39 -1.48 6.97
C ALA A 170 10.72 -1.94 7.61
N TRP A 171 10.72 -2.09 8.95
CA TRP A 171 11.88 -2.56 9.68
C TRP A 171 12.25 -4.00 9.29
N VAL A 172 11.28 -4.93 9.36
CA VAL A 172 11.49 -6.34 9.00
C VAL A 172 11.94 -6.47 7.55
N GLY A 173 11.28 -5.80 6.61
CA GLY A 173 11.66 -5.84 5.20
C GLY A 173 13.10 -5.39 4.98
N THR A 174 13.50 -4.27 5.56
CA THR A 174 14.87 -3.73 5.47
C THR A 174 15.89 -4.66 6.14
N THR A 175 15.58 -5.24 7.30
CA THR A 175 16.49 -6.15 8.00
C THR A 175 16.66 -7.49 7.26
N VAL A 176 15.56 -8.08 6.79
CA VAL A 176 15.57 -9.33 6.02
C VAL A 176 16.40 -9.16 4.77
N VAL A 177 16.15 -8.12 3.96
CA VAL A 177 16.93 -7.90 2.75
C VAL A 177 18.39 -7.62 3.06
N THR A 178 18.73 -6.80 4.06
CA THR A 178 20.14 -6.49 4.36
C THR A 178 20.93 -7.74 4.73
N ARG A 179 20.31 -8.68 5.45
CA ARG A 179 20.93 -9.96 5.82
C ARG A 179 21.05 -10.90 4.63
N THR A 180 19.99 -11.05 3.84
CA THR A 180 19.95 -11.97 2.69
C THR A 180 20.79 -11.46 1.52
N PHE A 181 20.82 -10.15 1.28
CA PHE A 181 21.57 -9.49 0.22
C PHE A 181 23.07 -9.76 0.33
N ARG A 182 23.61 -9.74 1.56
CA ARG A 182 25.02 -10.07 1.83
C ARG A 182 25.42 -11.49 1.42
N GLN A 183 24.47 -12.43 1.37
CA GLN A 183 24.75 -13.85 1.15
C GLN A 183 24.37 -14.30 -0.27
N THR A 184 23.37 -13.67 -0.89
CA THR A 184 22.70 -14.21 -2.10
C THR A 184 22.50 -13.19 -3.22
N GLY A 185 22.85 -11.91 -3.00
CA GLY A 185 22.71 -10.85 -3.99
C GLY A 185 21.30 -10.26 -4.15
N PRO A 186 21.13 -9.28 -5.07
CA PRO A 186 19.89 -8.51 -5.24
C PRO A 186 18.70 -9.33 -5.76
N TYR A 187 18.96 -10.35 -6.57
CA TYR A 187 17.93 -11.06 -7.33
C TYR A 187 17.07 -11.98 -6.46
N VAL A 188 17.66 -12.66 -5.48
CA VAL A 188 16.91 -13.50 -4.52
C VAL A 188 15.95 -12.64 -3.68
N ALA A 189 16.35 -11.42 -3.33
CA ALA A 189 15.49 -10.49 -2.62
C ALA A 189 14.25 -10.08 -3.42
N MET A 190 14.35 -9.95 -4.75
CA MET A 190 13.19 -9.71 -5.62
C MET A 190 12.18 -10.87 -5.56
N VAL A 191 12.67 -12.12 -5.52
CA VAL A 191 11.81 -13.31 -5.41
C VAL A 191 11.11 -13.34 -4.06
N ILE A 192 11.82 -13.04 -2.97
CA ILE A 192 11.21 -12.95 -1.62
C ILE A 192 10.10 -11.90 -1.62
N ALA A 193 10.35 -10.70 -2.16
CA ALA A 193 9.34 -9.66 -2.26
C ALA A 193 8.13 -10.10 -3.11
N ALA A 194 8.36 -10.79 -4.23
CA ALA A 194 7.29 -11.33 -5.07
C ALA A 194 6.41 -12.33 -4.31
N VAL A 195 7.00 -13.24 -3.54
CA VAL A 195 6.26 -14.19 -2.69
C VAL A 195 5.42 -13.46 -1.65
N ILE A 196 5.99 -12.45 -0.97
CA ILE A 196 5.26 -11.63 0.01
C ILE A 196 4.07 -10.92 -0.63
N LEU A 197 4.23 -10.38 -1.83
CA LEU A 197 3.13 -9.71 -2.57
C LEU A 197 2.02 -10.68 -2.96
N VAL A 198 2.37 -11.87 -3.43
CA VAL A 198 1.37 -12.92 -3.72
C VAL A 198 0.61 -13.31 -2.45
N LEU A 199 1.30 -13.52 -1.33
CA LEU A 199 0.67 -13.84 -0.05
C LEU A 199 -0.27 -12.71 0.40
N CYS A 200 0.13 -11.45 0.24
CA CYS A 200 -0.69 -10.28 0.56
C CYS A 200 -2.02 -10.29 -0.21
N VAL A 201 -1.99 -10.56 -1.52
CA VAL A 201 -3.21 -10.65 -2.33
C VAL A 201 -4.05 -11.85 -1.98
N LEU A 202 -3.44 -13.02 -1.75
CA LEU A 202 -4.17 -14.22 -1.35
C LEU A 202 -4.93 -13.98 -0.05
N ILE A 203 -4.31 -13.35 0.94
CA ILE A 203 -4.96 -12.97 2.20
C ILE A 203 -6.10 -11.99 1.93
N THR A 204 -5.87 -10.97 1.12
CA THR A 204 -6.88 -9.94 0.79
C THR A 204 -8.10 -10.54 0.09
N VAL A 205 -7.88 -11.43 -0.89
CA VAL A 205 -8.94 -12.12 -1.63
C VAL A 205 -9.68 -13.10 -0.72
N TRP A 206 -8.96 -13.86 0.10
CA TRP A 206 -9.54 -14.82 1.03
C TRP A 206 -10.46 -14.14 2.05
N VAL A 207 -10.04 -13.00 2.60
CA VAL A 207 -10.88 -12.21 3.51
C VAL A 207 -12.10 -11.67 2.79
N ASN A 208 -11.90 -11.06 1.63
CA ASN A 208 -13.01 -10.47 0.88
C ASN A 208 -14.08 -11.52 0.54
N GLN A 209 -13.68 -12.73 0.16
CA GLN A 209 -14.60 -13.85 -0.07
C GLN A 209 -15.32 -14.30 1.22
N ARG A 210 -14.61 -14.31 2.35
CA ARG A 210 -15.17 -14.72 3.65
C ARG A 210 -16.15 -13.70 4.23
N GLU A 211 -15.90 -12.41 4.03
CA GLU A 211 -16.76 -11.32 4.49
C GLU A 211 -17.97 -11.09 3.58
N ALA A 212 -17.86 -11.35 2.27
CA ALA A 212 -18.98 -11.31 1.33
C ALA A 212 -20.12 -12.30 1.69
N GLY A 213 -19.84 -13.35 2.48
CA GLY A 213 -20.81 -14.37 2.88
C GLY A 213 -21.55 -14.12 4.21
N ARG A 214 -21.26 -13.05 4.97
CA ARG A 214 -21.72 -12.88 6.38
C ARG A 214 -22.77 -11.80 6.66
N GLY A 215 -23.55 -11.37 5.67
CA GLY A 215 -24.69 -10.46 5.90
C GLY A 215 -24.36 -8.99 5.64
N PRO A 216 -25.39 -8.11 5.70
CA PRO A 216 -25.56 -7.00 4.77
C PRO A 216 -24.35 -6.07 4.84
N ALA A 217 -23.66 -5.97 3.71
CA ALA A 217 -22.58 -5.03 3.51
C ALA A 217 -23.08 -3.62 3.82
N VAL A 218 -22.80 -3.15 5.04
CA VAL A 218 -22.90 -1.76 5.40
C VAL A 218 -21.83 -1.06 4.55
N LYS A 219 -22.24 -0.60 3.36
CA LYS A 219 -21.52 0.22 2.36
C LYS A 219 -20.82 -0.45 1.16
N SER A 220 -21.16 -1.68 0.73
CA SER A 220 -20.61 -2.16 -0.57
C SER A 220 -21.18 -1.44 -1.81
N LYS A 221 -22.23 -0.63 -1.68
CA LYS A 221 -22.75 0.19 -2.79
C LYS A 221 -21.93 1.46 -3.08
N ASP A 222 -21.02 1.85 -2.19
CA ASP A 222 -20.07 2.94 -2.44
C ASP A 222 -18.67 2.43 -2.84
N ALA A 223 -18.30 1.19 -2.46
CA ALA A 223 -17.06 0.54 -2.89
C ALA A 223 -17.04 0.15 -4.39
N GLU A 224 -18.20 0.07 -5.04
CA GLU A 224 -18.36 -0.08 -6.50
C GLU A 224 -18.35 1.24 -7.26
N LYS A 225 -18.36 2.40 -6.58
CA LYS A 225 -18.39 3.68 -7.28
C LYS A 225 -16.98 4.06 -7.76
N PRO A 226 -16.85 4.51 -9.02
CA PRO A 226 -15.66 5.19 -9.51
C PRO A 226 -15.18 6.24 -8.51
N LEU A 227 -13.86 6.31 -8.26
CA LEU A 227 -13.25 7.51 -7.68
C LEU A 227 -13.79 8.72 -8.46
N GLY A 228 -14.38 9.68 -7.75
CA GLY A 228 -15.18 10.77 -8.32
C GLY A 228 -14.52 11.45 -9.52
N LYS A 229 -15.32 11.79 -10.54
CA LYS A 229 -14.88 12.33 -11.84
C LYS A 229 -14.15 13.69 -11.77
N GLU A 230 -14.18 14.37 -10.63
CA GLU A 230 -13.36 15.56 -10.42
C GLU A 230 -11.92 15.13 -10.12
N GLY A 231 -11.09 15.10 -11.17
CA GLY A 231 -9.69 14.73 -11.04
C GLY A 231 -9.02 15.55 -9.94
N GLY A 232 -8.35 14.88 -8.99
CA GLY A 232 -7.75 15.51 -7.80
C GLY A 232 -6.86 16.72 -8.13
N PHE A 233 -6.24 16.74 -9.31
CA PHE A 233 -5.50 17.91 -9.83
C PHE A 233 -6.39 19.16 -10.04
N SER A 234 -7.60 19.00 -10.58
CA SER A 234 -8.55 20.11 -10.70
C SER A 234 -8.99 20.63 -9.33
N LEU A 235 -9.11 19.76 -8.33
CA LEU A 235 -9.48 20.16 -6.96
C LEU A 235 -8.35 20.96 -6.31
N VAL A 236 -7.11 20.50 -6.45
CA VAL A 236 -5.91 21.21 -5.97
C VAL A 236 -5.83 22.58 -6.62
N LEU A 237 -5.98 22.70 -7.94
CA LEU A 237 -5.88 23.98 -8.64
C LEU A 237 -6.99 24.97 -8.26
N LYS A 238 -8.20 24.48 -7.95
CA LYS A 238 -9.35 25.33 -7.56
C LYS A 238 -9.26 25.82 -6.11
N SER A 239 -8.73 25.01 -5.19
CA SER A 239 -8.73 25.36 -3.77
C SER A 239 -7.44 26.09 -3.35
N PRO A 240 -7.50 27.32 -2.81
CA PRO A 240 -6.32 28.03 -2.33
C PRO A 240 -5.62 27.31 -1.17
N TYR A 241 -6.38 26.61 -0.32
CA TYR A 241 -5.82 25.83 0.79
C TYR A 241 -5.05 24.59 0.29
N LEU A 242 -5.61 23.85 -0.68
CA LEU A 242 -4.91 22.70 -1.28
C LEU A 242 -3.67 23.14 -2.06
N ARG A 243 -3.69 24.31 -2.72
CA ARG A 243 -2.48 24.89 -3.33
C ARG A 243 -1.40 25.20 -2.30
N ALA A 244 -1.76 25.79 -1.16
CA ALA A 244 -0.79 26.07 -0.09
C ALA A 244 -0.15 24.80 0.45
N ILE A 245 -0.93 23.73 0.66
CA ILE A 245 -0.42 22.41 1.06
C ILE A 245 0.50 21.83 -0.03
N ALA A 246 0.08 21.86 -1.30
CA ALA A 246 0.89 21.36 -2.41
C ALA A 246 2.24 22.10 -2.51
N LEU A 247 2.22 23.42 -2.32
CA LEU A 247 3.41 24.28 -2.37
C LEU A 247 4.33 24.02 -1.17
N LEU A 248 3.76 23.84 0.02
CA LEU A 248 4.51 23.42 1.22
C LEU A 248 5.19 22.05 1.01
N ILE A 249 4.45 21.06 0.47
CA ILE A 249 5.01 19.73 0.19
C ILE A 249 6.11 19.80 -0.87
N LEU A 250 5.94 20.62 -1.91
CA LEU A 250 6.98 20.85 -2.92
C LEU A 250 8.24 21.47 -2.31
N LEU A 251 8.09 22.52 -1.51
CA LEU A 251 9.22 23.18 -0.84
C LEU A 251 9.92 22.26 0.18
N LEU A 252 9.17 21.37 0.83
CA LEU A 252 9.73 20.41 1.79
C LEU A 252 10.55 19.30 1.11
N ASN A 253 10.20 18.95 -0.15
CA ASN A 253 10.86 17.87 -0.91
C ASN A 253 11.86 18.37 -1.96
N LEU A 254 12.06 19.68 -2.06
CA LEU A 254 13.07 20.32 -2.90
C LEU A 254 14.43 20.34 -2.20
#